data_AF-A0A4V1FC77-F1
#
_entry.id   AF-A0A4V1FC77-F1
#
_cell.length_a   1.000
_cell.length_b   1.000
_cell.length_c   1.000
_cell.angle_alpha   90.00
_cell.angle_beta   90.00
_cell.angle_gamma   90.00
#
_symmetry.space_group_name_H-M   'P 1'
#
loop_
_entity.id
_entity.type
_entity.pdbx_description
1 polymer ?
#
loop_
_entity_poly.entity_id
_entity_poly.type
_entity_poly.pdbx_seq_one_letter_code
_entity_poly.pdbx_strand_id
1 'polypeptide(L)'
;MRCITSVRLLILASMLTALNGCQQKNEKVVRLSNGAQVELPARTIAALTGKQLAQGYCAGCHVYPEPTLLDKQTWKNKVLPNMALRLGLGGDGFAKYAGLSSEEIMAVVQAGVYPDEPAIEEEAWQKIVNFYVEEAPDQLPLPKASARKLKVGTELLQEVMPRWQEGKSSSITLVKIDPRHKRIVTGDQFHNLVVYDSELKKADTVFLDSPPVSLVPETAGGFKVLTIGEINPSDRTAGDLYSIQKANASSGFEVRKLLSTLKRPVYVAASDIDQDGLEDLIVCQHGNYTGELSWFRKTKEGGYQQKILKKAAGARKAIVSDFDQDGRQDILALFAQGQEQVVLFLNQGNGRFNEKVVLQFPPVYGSSYLEVVDFDGDGALDILYTNGDNADYSFSLKPYHGIRIFLNDKKNNFKEAYFFQLHGASIAKACDFDQDGDIDIAAIAYFPDYENAPEAGFVYLENTGNFTFQPSVLQHATAGRWLVMDTGDIDQDGDQDIVLGSYTHSPTPVPELLQQQWQQHGAGILLLKNKLKE
;
A
#
# COMPACT_ATOMS: atom_id res chain seq x y z
N MET A 1 16.22 64.92 3.46
CA MET A 1 17.45 65.67 3.10
C MET A 1 18.63 64.96 3.76
N ARG A 2 19.62 64.56 2.95
CA ARG A 2 21.00 64.05 3.20
C ARG A 2 21.49 63.90 4.65
N CYS A 3 22.37 62.97 5.05
CA CYS A 3 23.14 61.85 4.47
C CYS A 3 24.19 61.51 5.57
N ILE A 4 24.87 60.35 5.51
CA ILE A 4 26.33 60.15 5.70
C ILE A 4 26.68 58.75 6.28
N THR A 5 27.17 57.89 5.38
CA THR A 5 28.28 56.89 5.43
C THR A 5 28.38 55.89 6.58
N SER A 6 28.30 54.57 6.32
CA SER A 6 29.34 53.66 5.76
C SER A 6 30.49 53.31 6.71
N VAL A 7 30.57 52.06 7.18
CA VAL A 7 31.81 51.26 7.34
C VAL A 7 31.49 49.75 7.19
N ARG A 8 32.36 49.06 6.45
CA ARG A 8 32.39 47.63 6.06
C ARG A 8 32.69 46.68 7.22
N LEU A 9 32.33 45.39 7.11
CA LEU A 9 33.32 44.30 7.00
C LEU A 9 32.71 42.95 6.53
N LEU A 10 33.54 42.22 5.78
CA LEU A 10 33.35 40.91 5.16
C LEU A 10 32.96 39.78 6.13
N ILE A 11 32.18 38.80 5.64
CA ILE A 11 32.48 37.37 5.78
C ILE A 11 32.14 36.64 4.47
N LEU A 12 33.11 35.87 3.99
CA LEU A 12 33.06 34.94 2.88
C LEU A 12 32.39 33.61 3.28
N ALA A 13 31.66 33.05 2.31
CA ALA A 13 31.64 31.66 1.88
C ALA A 13 30.97 30.55 2.74
N SER A 14 30.01 29.93 2.03
CA SER A 14 29.80 28.48 1.84
C SER A 14 29.22 27.65 2.99
N MET A 15 27.95 27.26 2.83
CA MET A 15 27.49 25.87 2.79
C MET A 15 26.09 25.83 2.15
N LEU A 16 26.04 25.55 0.84
CA LEU A 16 24.82 25.10 0.17
C LEU A 16 24.65 23.61 0.46
N THR A 17 23.50 23.21 1.02
CA THR A 17 23.06 21.81 1.05
C THR A 17 21.65 21.69 0.47
N ALA A 18 21.60 21.03 -0.68
CA ALA A 18 20.55 20.24 -1.33
C ALA A 18 19.07 20.51 -0.96
N LEU A 19 18.41 21.33 -1.79
CA LEU A 19 16.99 21.22 -2.11
C LEU A 19 16.89 20.48 -3.45
N ASN A 20 16.60 19.18 -3.43
CA ASN A 20 16.20 18.45 -4.65
C ASN A 20 14.70 18.65 -4.89
N GLY A 21 14.34 19.86 -5.31
CA GLY A 21 13.18 20.11 -6.15
C GLY A 21 13.71 20.30 -7.56
N CYS A 22 13.10 19.65 -8.55
CA CYS A 22 13.42 19.85 -9.96
C CYS A 22 13.24 21.33 -10.34
N GLN A 23 14.29 22.13 -10.19
CA GLN A 23 14.38 23.44 -10.81
C GLN A 23 15.76 23.62 -11.45
N GLN A 24 15.68 23.71 -12.78
CA GLN A 24 16.60 24.31 -13.73
C GLN A 24 17.86 23.53 -14.13
N LYS A 25 17.83 23.02 -15.37
CA LYS A 25 18.54 23.68 -16.47
C LYS A 25 17.73 23.57 -17.77
N ASN A 26 17.72 24.66 -18.52
CA ASN A 26 17.07 24.84 -19.82
C ASN A 26 17.79 24.06 -20.94
N GLU A 27 17.95 22.74 -20.76
CA GLU A 27 18.56 21.85 -21.76
C GLU A 27 17.68 20.60 -21.88
N LYS A 28 17.04 20.47 -23.05
CA LYS A 28 16.10 19.38 -23.42
C LYS A 28 16.85 18.04 -23.47
N VAL A 29 17.12 17.39 -22.34
CA VAL A 29 17.79 16.09 -22.27
C VAL A 29 16.79 14.98 -21.95
N VAL A 30 16.64 14.00 -22.85
CA VAL A 30 15.88 12.76 -22.59
C VAL A 30 16.87 11.65 -22.22
N ARG A 31 16.57 10.89 -21.16
CA ARG A 31 17.34 9.70 -20.76
C ARG A 31 16.71 8.45 -21.37
N LEU A 32 17.49 7.69 -22.14
CA LEU A 32 17.08 6.41 -22.70
C LEU A 32 17.27 5.28 -21.67
N SER A 33 16.62 4.14 -21.89
CA SER A 33 16.61 2.96 -20.99
C SER A 33 18.00 2.34 -20.73
N ASN A 34 19.02 2.72 -21.50
CA ASN A 34 20.42 2.30 -21.31
C ASN A 34 21.29 3.34 -20.58
N GLY A 35 20.69 4.40 -20.02
CA GLY A 35 21.39 5.46 -19.31
C GLY A 35 22.02 6.54 -20.20
N ALA A 36 21.87 6.46 -21.53
CA ALA A 36 22.34 7.50 -22.44
C ALA A 36 21.51 8.77 -22.30
N GLN A 37 22.19 9.92 -22.25
CA GLN A 37 21.59 11.26 -22.26
C GLN A 37 21.62 11.81 -23.69
N VAL A 38 20.46 12.21 -24.22
CA VAL A 38 20.34 12.81 -25.56
C VAL A 38 19.77 14.21 -25.43
N GLU A 39 20.56 15.23 -25.82
CA GLU A 39 20.07 16.58 -26.05
C GLU A 39 19.20 16.64 -27.32
N LEU A 40 17.96 17.10 -27.20
CA LEU A 40 17.04 17.29 -28.32
C LEU A 40 16.95 18.77 -28.69
N PRO A 41 17.56 19.23 -29.80
CA PRO A 41 17.34 20.58 -30.31
C PRO A 41 15.87 20.78 -30.72
N ALA A 42 15.38 22.03 -30.72
CA ALA A 42 13.98 22.36 -31.02
C ALA A 42 13.49 21.92 -32.42
N ARG A 43 14.39 21.58 -33.36
CA ARG A 43 14.04 21.02 -34.68
C ARG A 43 13.67 19.52 -34.67
N THR A 44 13.66 18.87 -33.50
CA THR A 44 13.57 17.40 -33.40
C THR A 44 12.17 16.88 -33.02
N ILE A 45 11.32 17.69 -32.38
CA ILE A 45 9.97 17.26 -31.93
C ILE A 45 9.07 16.87 -33.11
N ALA A 46 9.13 17.63 -34.21
CA ALA A 46 8.39 17.32 -35.44
C ALA A 46 8.77 15.94 -36.00
N ALA A 47 10.03 15.52 -35.84
CA ALA A 47 10.56 14.25 -36.34
C ALA A 47 10.31 13.04 -35.40
N LEU A 48 10.01 13.29 -34.13
CA LEU A 48 9.73 12.23 -33.16
C LEU A 48 8.29 11.72 -33.28
N THR A 49 8.14 10.40 -33.14
CA THR A 49 6.85 9.71 -33.06
C THR A 49 6.22 9.89 -31.67
N GLY A 50 4.90 9.69 -31.57
CA GLY A 50 4.19 9.70 -30.29
C GLY A 50 4.76 8.69 -29.28
N LYS A 51 5.17 7.49 -29.75
CA LYS A 51 5.84 6.48 -28.93
C LYS A 51 7.16 6.98 -28.33
N GLN A 52 8.03 7.55 -29.14
CA GLN A 52 9.33 8.08 -28.68
C GLN A 52 9.15 9.23 -27.69
N LEU A 53 8.18 10.11 -27.95
CA LEU A 53 7.82 11.19 -27.03
C LEU A 53 7.28 10.63 -25.71
N ALA A 54 6.39 9.63 -25.75
CA ALA A 54 5.86 8.98 -24.56
C ALA A 54 6.96 8.27 -23.74
N GLN A 55 7.89 7.58 -24.40
CA GLN A 55 9.04 6.95 -23.74
C GLN A 55 9.97 7.99 -23.11
N GLY A 56 10.11 9.18 -23.69
CA GLY A 56 10.94 10.23 -23.13
C GLY A 56 10.29 11.01 -21.98
N TYR A 57 9.02 11.38 -22.13
CA TYR A 57 8.30 12.21 -21.15
C TYR A 57 7.63 11.37 -20.06
N CYS A 58 6.92 10.29 -20.41
CA CYS A 58 6.13 9.52 -19.44
C CYS A 58 7.01 8.58 -18.60
N ALA A 59 8.08 8.02 -19.18
CA ALA A 59 9.02 7.17 -18.42
C ALA A 59 9.92 7.96 -17.45
N GLY A 60 9.89 9.30 -17.50
CA GLY A 60 10.65 10.17 -16.61
C GLY A 60 10.06 10.27 -15.19
N CYS A 61 8.76 9.96 -15.03
CA CYS A 61 8.06 10.05 -13.74
C CYS A 61 7.91 8.69 -13.05
N HIS A 62 7.66 7.63 -13.81
CA HIS A 62 7.44 6.27 -13.35
C HIS A 62 7.78 5.28 -14.47
N VAL A 63 7.56 3.98 -14.27
CA VAL A 63 7.73 2.97 -15.33
C VAL A 63 6.90 3.37 -16.55
N TYR A 64 7.48 3.28 -17.74
CA TYR A 64 6.79 3.59 -19.00
C TYR A 64 5.47 2.79 -19.09
N PRO A 65 4.30 3.45 -19.17
CA PRO A 65 3.05 2.74 -19.21
C PRO A 65 2.73 2.37 -20.67
N GLU A 66 2.81 1.09 -21.02
CA GLU A 66 2.44 0.63 -22.36
C GLU A 66 0.95 0.89 -22.64
N PRO A 67 0.56 1.32 -23.87
CA PRO A 67 -0.85 1.56 -24.21
C PRO A 67 -1.77 0.35 -23.98
N THR A 68 -1.23 -0.86 -24.06
CA THR A 68 -1.98 -2.11 -23.84
C THR A 68 -2.39 -2.37 -22.40
N LEU A 69 -1.97 -1.53 -21.44
CA LEU A 69 -2.28 -1.70 -20.02
C LEU A 69 -3.72 -1.31 -19.66
N LEU A 70 -4.38 -0.49 -20.47
CA LEU A 70 -5.75 -0.02 -20.26
C LEU A 70 -6.50 0.01 -21.58
N ASP A 71 -7.84 0.01 -21.51
CA ASP A 71 -8.67 0.23 -22.68
C ASP A 71 -8.59 1.68 -23.16
N LYS A 72 -8.91 1.85 -24.43
CA LYS A 72 -8.86 3.13 -25.16
C LYS A 72 -9.70 4.24 -24.52
N GLN A 73 -10.86 3.91 -23.96
CA GLN A 73 -11.74 4.92 -23.35
C GLN A 73 -11.20 5.39 -22.00
N THR A 74 -10.64 4.48 -21.20
CA THR A 74 -9.96 4.83 -19.96
C THR A 74 -8.75 5.73 -20.22
N TRP A 75 -7.91 5.39 -21.19
CA TRP A 75 -6.81 6.26 -21.61
C TRP A 75 -7.28 7.65 -22.01
N LYS A 76 -8.21 7.72 -22.97
CA LYS A 76 -8.68 8.98 -23.56
C LYS A 76 -9.39 9.89 -22.57
N ASN A 77 -10.27 9.34 -21.73
CA ASN A 77 -11.21 10.13 -20.95
C ASN A 77 -10.78 10.33 -19.50
N LYS A 78 -9.78 9.59 -19.01
CA LYS A 78 -9.36 9.62 -17.59
C LYS A 78 -7.87 9.85 -17.40
N VAL A 79 -7.03 8.96 -17.95
CA VAL A 79 -5.59 8.94 -17.66
C VAL A 79 -4.85 10.06 -18.39
N LEU A 80 -5.01 10.19 -19.71
CA LEU A 80 -4.34 11.23 -20.50
C LEU A 80 -4.71 12.65 -20.03
N PRO A 81 -5.99 12.98 -19.74
CA PRO A 81 -6.34 14.28 -19.17
C PRO A 81 -5.63 14.58 -17.84
N ASN A 82 -5.50 13.59 -16.95
CA ASN A 82 -4.76 13.77 -15.69
C ASN A 82 -3.25 13.93 -15.91
N MET A 83 -2.68 13.17 -16.84
CA MET A 83 -1.28 13.31 -17.22
C MET A 83 -0.98 14.68 -17.83
N ALA A 84 -1.90 15.23 -18.64
CA ALA A 84 -1.78 16.58 -19.19
C ALA A 84 -1.61 17.62 -18.07
N LEU A 85 -2.47 17.58 -17.03
CA LEU A 85 -2.39 18.49 -15.89
C LEU A 85 -1.02 18.41 -15.18
N ARG A 86 -0.49 17.19 -15.00
CA ARG A 86 0.82 16.95 -14.38
C ARG A 86 2.00 17.41 -15.25
N LEU A 87 1.77 17.62 -16.54
CA LEU A 87 2.73 18.20 -17.48
C LEU A 87 2.50 19.72 -17.69
N GLY A 88 1.62 20.33 -16.88
CA GLY A 88 1.30 21.76 -16.99
C GLY A 88 0.41 22.10 -18.19
N LEU A 89 -0.25 21.10 -18.80
CA LEU A 89 -1.18 21.27 -19.91
C LEU A 89 -2.64 21.13 -19.44
N GLY A 90 -3.49 22.07 -19.86
CA GLY A 90 -4.91 22.07 -19.54
C GLY A 90 -5.24 22.54 -18.11
N GLY A 91 -6.52 22.81 -17.87
CA GLY A 91 -7.03 23.26 -16.57
C GLY A 91 -6.79 24.75 -16.32
N ASP A 92 -7.83 25.57 -16.49
CA ASP A 92 -7.74 27.01 -16.30
C ASP A 92 -7.68 27.33 -14.79
N GLY A 93 -6.61 28.00 -14.35
CA GLY A 93 -6.48 28.53 -12.98
C GLY A 93 -6.65 27.46 -11.88
N PHE A 94 -7.70 27.60 -11.06
CA PHE A 94 -7.94 26.75 -9.89
C PHE A 94 -8.68 25.44 -10.19
N ALA A 95 -9.11 25.19 -11.43
CA ALA A 95 -9.88 23.99 -11.77
C ALA A 95 -9.14 22.67 -11.49
N LYS A 96 -7.80 22.66 -11.62
CA LYS A 96 -6.92 21.52 -11.28
C LYS A 96 -6.90 21.16 -9.79
N TYR A 97 -7.42 22.04 -8.94
CA TYR A 97 -7.54 21.86 -7.49
C TYR A 97 -8.99 21.60 -7.04
N ALA A 98 -9.91 21.38 -7.97
CA ALA A 98 -11.32 21.18 -7.65
C ALA A 98 -11.49 20.00 -6.66
N GLY A 99 -12.27 20.22 -5.60
CA GLY A 99 -12.54 19.23 -4.55
C GLY A 99 -11.51 19.17 -3.43
N LEU A 100 -10.39 19.90 -3.51
CA LEU A 100 -9.39 19.97 -2.44
C LEU A 100 -9.71 21.08 -1.44
N SER A 101 -9.41 20.84 -0.17
CA SER A 101 -9.43 21.88 0.88
C SER A 101 -8.26 22.84 0.74
N SER A 102 -8.33 24.03 1.36
CA SER A 102 -7.24 25.01 1.31
C SER A 102 -5.90 24.46 1.82
N GLU A 103 -5.92 23.59 2.85
CA GLU A 103 -4.73 22.90 3.36
C GLU A 103 -4.09 22.02 2.27
N GLU A 104 -4.91 21.23 1.58
CA GLU A 104 -4.47 20.33 0.53
C GLU A 104 -3.98 21.08 -0.71
N ILE A 105 -4.64 22.18 -1.08
CA ILE A 105 -4.18 23.04 -2.19
C ILE A 105 -2.77 23.54 -1.91
N MET A 106 -2.49 24.02 -0.68
CA MET A 106 -1.15 24.46 -0.31
C MET A 106 -0.14 23.31 -0.39
N ALA A 107 -0.49 22.11 0.08
CA ALA A 107 0.38 20.93 0.01
C ALA A 107 0.70 20.55 -1.46
N VAL A 108 -0.31 20.53 -2.32
CA VAL A 108 -0.18 20.19 -3.75
C VAL A 108 0.63 21.23 -4.51
N VAL A 109 0.42 22.53 -4.24
CA VAL A 109 1.20 23.64 -4.81
C VAL A 109 2.66 23.56 -4.36
N GLN A 110 2.91 23.39 -3.06
CA GLN A 110 4.26 23.31 -2.52
C GLN A 110 5.02 22.09 -3.05
N ALA A 111 4.32 20.98 -3.31
CA ALA A 111 4.89 19.78 -3.89
C ALA A 111 5.11 19.90 -5.42
N GLY A 112 4.63 20.97 -6.07
CA GLY A 112 4.80 21.17 -7.51
C GLY A 112 4.09 20.11 -8.36
N VAL A 113 2.99 19.55 -7.86
CA VAL A 113 2.24 18.46 -8.52
C VAL A 113 1.75 18.87 -9.91
N TYR A 114 1.32 20.13 -10.03
CA TYR A 114 0.90 20.73 -11.29
C TYR A 114 1.80 21.93 -11.60
N PRO A 115 2.71 21.82 -12.59
CA PRO A 115 3.56 22.92 -13.00
C PRO A 115 2.76 24.16 -13.41
N ASP A 116 3.34 25.35 -13.18
CA ASP A 116 2.76 26.62 -13.65
C ASP A 116 3.01 26.85 -15.15
N GLU A 117 4.11 26.30 -15.67
CA GLU A 117 4.49 26.38 -17.08
C GLU A 117 4.47 24.98 -17.72
N PRO A 118 4.00 24.83 -18.96
CA PRO A 118 4.00 23.55 -19.66
C PRO A 118 5.39 22.92 -19.77
N ALA A 119 5.51 21.65 -19.34
CA ALA A 119 6.74 20.87 -19.47
C ALA A 119 6.92 20.26 -20.87
N ILE A 120 5.88 20.32 -21.70
CA ILE A 120 5.83 19.75 -23.05
C ILE A 120 5.05 20.67 -23.99
N GLU A 121 5.48 20.74 -25.25
CA GLU A 121 4.80 21.49 -26.30
C GLU A 121 3.48 20.78 -26.70
N GLU A 122 2.43 21.55 -26.99
CA GLU A 122 1.09 21.02 -27.28
C GLU A 122 1.09 20.05 -28.49
N GLU A 123 1.88 20.33 -29.53
CA GLU A 123 2.04 19.43 -30.68
C GLU A 123 2.61 18.07 -30.25
N ALA A 124 3.63 18.07 -29.38
CA ALA A 124 4.25 16.84 -28.88
C ALA A 124 3.26 16.05 -28.01
N TRP A 125 2.49 16.75 -27.17
CA TRP A 125 1.45 16.13 -26.36
C TRP A 125 0.37 15.48 -27.22
N GLN A 126 -0.11 16.15 -28.27
CA GLN A 126 -1.12 15.58 -29.16
C GLN A 126 -0.62 14.32 -29.88
N LYS A 127 0.67 14.26 -30.25
CA LYS A 127 1.28 13.04 -30.79
C LYS A 127 1.27 11.89 -29.77
N ILE A 128 1.54 12.17 -28.49
CA ILE A 128 1.45 11.18 -27.41
C ILE A 128 0.00 10.70 -27.28
N VAL A 129 -0.97 11.62 -27.21
CA VAL A 129 -2.39 11.29 -27.10
C VAL A 129 -2.84 10.38 -28.26
N ASN A 130 -2.49 10.74 -29.50
CA ASN A 130 -2.84 9.93 -30.67
C ASN A 130 -2.24 8.53 -30.58
N PHE A 131 -0.96 8.41 -30.23
CA PHE A 131 -0.30 7.12 -30.06
C PHE A 131 -1.01 6.22 -29.03
N TYR A 132 -1.33 6.73 -27.84
CA TYR A 132 -2.05 5.93 -26.84
C TYR A 132 -3.47 5.56 -27.30
N VAL A 133 -4.20 6.48 -27.93
CA VAL A 133 -5.57 6.21 -28.39
C VAL A 133 -5.60 5.26 -29.59
N GLU A 134 -4.58 5.26 -30.45
CA GLU A 134 -4.48 4.35 -31.60
C GLU A 134 -4.06 2.94 -31.18
N GLU A 135 -3.08 2.82 -30.28
CA GLU A 135 -2.48 1.54 -29.89
C GLU A 135 -3.20 0.86 -28.71
N ALA A 136 -3.95 1.60 -27.90
CA ALA A 136 -4.73 1.00 -26.82
C ALA A 136 -5.85 0.12 -27.39
N PRO A 137 -6.06 -1.08 -26.81
CA PRO A 137 -7.14 -1.95 -27.24
C PRO A 137 -8.51 -1.36 -26.85
N ASP A 138 -9.57 -1.71 -27.57
CA ASP A 138 -10.93 -1.30 -27.20
C ASP A 138 -11.40 -1.98 -25.90
N GLN A 139 -10.90 -3.18 -25.62
CA GLN A 139 -11.09 -3.92 -24.37
C GLN A 139 -9.80 -4.65 -24.01
N LEU A 140 -9.50 -4.77 -22.72
CA LEU A 140 -8.34 -5.53 -22.28
C LEU A 140 -8.50 -7.01 -22.63
N PRO A 141 -7.42 -7.67 -23.12
CA PRO A 141 -7.43 -9.10 -23.36
C PRO A 141 -7.42 -9.82 -22.00
N LEU A 142 -8.59 -10.00 -21.41
CA LEU A 142 -8.75 -10.87 -20.26
C LEU A 142 -8.48 -12.29 -20.72
N PRO A 143 -7.60 -13.05 -20.02
CA PRO A 143 -7.52 -14.48 -20.29
C PRO A 143 -8.94 -15.04 -20.17
N LYS A 144 -9.36 -15.85 -21.16
CA LYS A 144 -10.66 -16.54 -21.13
C LYS A 144 -10.82 -17.12 -19.74
N ALA A 145 -11.88 -16.72 -19.02
CA ALA A 145 -12.16 -17.05 -17.63
C ALA A 145 -11.48 -18.37 -17.30
N SER A 146 -10.32 -18.28 -16.64
CA SER A 146 -9.44 -19.44 -16.60
C SER A 146 -10.27 -20.56 -16.01
N ALA A 147 -10.40 -21.67 -16.74
CA ALA A 147 -11.19 -22.83 -16.33
C ALA A 147 -10.56 -23.53 -15.10
N ARG A 148 -9.79 -22.81 -14.27
CA ARG A 148 -9.38 -23.23 -12.94
C ARG A 148 -10.63 -23.27 -12.08
N LYS A 149 -11.24 -24.46 -12.04
CA LYS A 149 -12.24 -24.77 -11.02
C LYS A 149 -11.56 -24.59 -9.66
N LEU A 150 -11.94 -23.54 -8.95
CA LEU A 150 -11.53 -23.36 -7.56
C LEU A 150 -12.20 -24.46 -6.74
N LYS A 151 -11.40 -25.20 -5.96
CA LYS A 151 -11.94 -26.20 -5.05
C LYS A 151 -12.71 -25.47 -3.96
N VAL A 152 -13.99 -25.81 -3.77
CA VAL A 152 -14.79 -25.23 -2.68
C VAL A 152 -14.47 -25.97 -1.39
N GLY A 153 -14.05 -25.23 -0.37
CA GLY A 153 -13.62 -25.73 0.92
C GLY A 153 -12.21 -26.32 0.91
N THR A 154 -11.63 -26.38 2.11
CA THR A 154 -10.42 -27.12 2.43
C THR A 154 -10.70 -27.96 3.69
N GLU A 155 -9.99 -29.08 3.84
CA GLU A 155 -10.07 -29.90 5.07
C GLU A 155 -9.27 -29.25 6.22
N LEU A 156 -8.36 -28.32 5.89
CA LEU A 156 -7.47 -27.66 6.83
C LEU A 156 -8.15 -26.53 7.63
N LEU A 157 -9.07 -25.78 7.01
CA LEU A 157 -9.63 -24.56 7.60
C LEU A 157 -11.13 -24.70 7.88
N GLN A 158 -11.53 -24.50 9.13
CA GLN A 158 -12.93 -24.40 9.54
C GLN A 158 -13.37 -22.94 9.69
N GLU A 159 -14.47 -22.61 9.01
CA GLU A 159 -15.14 -21.32 9.14
C GLU A 159 -15.88 -21.19 10.48
N VAL A 160 -15.46 -20.21 11.29
CA VAL A 160 -16.09 -19.82 12.56
C VAL A 160 -16.63 -18.40 12.44
N MET A 161 -17.95 -18.30 12.37
CA MET A 161 -18.68 -17.03 12.32
C MET A 161 -19.05 -16.56 13.74
N PRO A 162 -19.10 -15.25 14.01
CA PRO A 162 -19.63 -14.74 15.26
C PRO A 162 -21.08 -15.20 15.48
N ARG A 163 -21.42 -15.60 16.72
CA ARG A 163 -22.79 -16.06 17.07
C ARG A 163 -23.83 -14.93 17.12
N TRP A 164 -23.41 -13.68 16.94
CA TRP A 164 -24.24 -12.49 17.00
C TRP A 164 -24.30 -11.85 15.62
N GLN A 165 -25.47 -11.34 15.22
CA GLN A 165 -25.59 -10.62 13.97
C GLN A 165 -25.01 -9.22 14.14
N GLU A 166 -23.90 -8.95 13.46
CA GLU A 166 -23.42 -7.59 13.29
C GLU A 166 -24.48 -6.80 12.49
N GLY A 167 -24.79 -5.58 12.92
CA GLY A 167 -25.80 -4.75 12.27
C GLY A 167 -25.50 -4.53 10.79
N LYS A 168 -26.53 -4.14 10.04
CA LYS A 168 -26.50 -3.92 8.58
C LYS A 168 -25.22 -3.21 8.11
N SER A 169 -24.49 -3.82 7.16
CA SER A 169 -23.32 -3.28 6.46
C SER A 169 -22.05 -3.18 7.33
N SER A 170 -21.09 -4.09 7.11
CA SER A 170 -19.83 -4.11 7.84
C SER A 170 -18.82 -3.09 7.30
N SER A 171 -17.91 -2.65 8.17
CA SER A 171 -16.97 -1.57 7.90
C SER A 171 -15.67 -1.74 8.66
N ILE A 172 -15.18 -2.97 8.74
CA ILE A 172 -13.94 -3.31 9.44
C ILE A 172 -12.74 -2.78 8.66
N THR A 173 -11.93 -1.94 9.30
CA THR A 173 -10.74 -1.28 8.77
C THR A 173 -9.44 -1.85 9.31
N LEU A 174 -9.52 -2.71 10.32
CA LEU A 174 -8.39 -3.36 10.96
C LEU A 174 -8.85 -4.71 11.54
N VAL A 175 -8.04 -5.74 11.39
CA VAL A 175 -8.11 -6.98 12.18
C VAL A 175 -6.70 -7.33 12.64
N LYS A 176 -6.58 -7.86 13.85
CA LYS A 176 -5.31 -8.32 14.43
C LYS A 176 -5.55 -9.54 15.32
N ILE A 177 -4.76 -10.59 15.14
CA ILE A 177 -4.67 -11.69 16.09
C ILE A 177 -3.57 -11.35 17.11
N ASP A 178 -3.87 -11.52 18.40
CA ASP A 178 -2.89 -11.47 19.49
C ASP A 178 -2.84 -12.84 20.17
N PRO A 179 -2.02 -13.77 19.64
CA PRO A 179 -1.88 -15.14 20.15
C PRO A 179 -1.54 -15.18 21.64
N ARG A 180 -0.66 -14.28 22.10
CA ARG A 180 -0.15 -14.26 23.49
C ARG A 180 -1.27 -14.10 24.51
N HIS A 181 -2.31 -13.35 24.15
CA HIS A 181 -3.45 -13.06 25.02
C HIS A 181 -4.75 -13.73 24.55
N LYS A 182 -4.69 -14.64 23.56
CA LYS A 182 -5.83 -15.39 22.98
C LYS A 182 -7.01 -14.48 22.62
N ARG A 183 -6.72 -13.39 21.91
CA ARG A 183 -7.73 -12.38 21.54
C ARG A 183 -7.58 -11.90 20.11
N ILE A 184 -8.69 -11.46 19.54
CA ILE A 184 -8.76 -10.79 18.24
C ILE A 184 -9.17 -9.35 18.48
N VAL A 185 -8.52 -8.42 17.79
CA VAL A 185 -8.86 -6.99 17.86
C VAL A 185 -9.29 -6.52 16.49
N THR A 186 -10.42 -5.82 16.42
CA THR A 186 -10.88 -5.20 15.18
C THR A 186 -11.06 -3.70 15.33
N GLY A 187 -11.01 -3.03 14.20
CA GLY A 187 -11.26 -1.61 14.05
C GLY A 187 -12.32 -1.35 13.01
N ASP A 188 -13.11 -0.27 13.14
CA ASP A 188 -14.11 0.08 12.13
C ASP A 188 -14.08 1.57 11.70
N GLN A 189 -14.78 1.88 10.61
CA GLN A 189 -14.95 3.24 10.09
C GLN A 189 -15.65 4.19 11.08
N PHE A 190 -16.30 3.67 12.12
CA PHE A 190 -17.00 4.44 13.16
C PHE A 190 -16.12 4.66 14.40
N HIS A 191 -14.82 4.44 14.25
CA HIS A 191 -13.77 4.73 15.22
C HIS A 191 -13.77 3.79 16.44
N ASN A 192 -14.46 2.66 16.34
CA ASN A 192 -14.41 1.65 17.38
C ASN A 192 -13.17 0.79 17.21
N LEU A 193 -12.54 0.45 18.33
CA LEU A 193 -11.59 -0.65 18.47
C LEU A 193 -12.22 -1.70 19.39
N VAL A 194 -12.57 -2.86 18.86
CA VAL A 194 -13.31 -3.91 19.57
C VAL A 194 -12.37 -5.08 19.86
N VAL A 195 -12.38 -5.55 21.10
CA VAL A 195 -11.60 -6.73 21.52
C VAL A 195 -12.54 -7.91 21.66
N TYR A 196 -12.18 -9.04 21.07
CA TYR A 196 -12.88 -10.33 21.14
C TYR A 196 -11.99 -11.38 21.78
N ASP A 197 -12.58 -12.34 22.48
CA ASP A 197 -11.88 -13.57 22.85
C ASP A 197 -11.74 -14.54 21.66
N SER A 198 -11.10 -15.69 21.89
CA SER A 198 -10.90 -16.74 20.88
C SER A 198 -12.19 -17.40 20.37
N GLU A 199 -13.34 -17.14 21.00
CA GLU A 199 -14.66 -17.61 20.55
C GLU A 199 -15.46 -16.51 19.82
N LEU A 200 -14.81 -15.39 19.45
CA LEU A 200 -15.43 -14.21 18.83
C LEU A 200 -16.51 -13.55 19.70
N LYS A 201 -16.44 -13.72 21.02
CA LYS A 201 -17.29 -12.99 21.96
C LYS A 201 -16.61 -11.66 22.30
N LYS A 202 -17.37 -10.58 22.11
CA LYS A 202 -16.94 -9.22 22.40
C LYS A 202 -16.63 -9.08 23.90
N ALA A 203 -15.39 -8.73 24.21
CA ALA A 203 -14.87 -8.51 25.55
C ALA A 203 -14.86 -7.03 25.93
N ASP A 204 -14.48 -6.13 25.02
CA ASP A 204 -14.33 -4.70 25.30
C ASP A 204 -14.46 -3.83 24.03
N THR A 205 -14.59 -2.51 24.20
CA THR A 205 -14.54 -1.53 23.12
C THR A 205 -13.93 -0.21 23.57
N VAL A 206 -13.01 0.29 22.75
CA VAL A 206 -12.40 1.62 22.91
C VAL A 206 -12.86 2.49 21.75
N PHE A 207 -13.25 3.73 22.03
CA PHE A 207 -13.57 4.73 21.02
C PHE A 207 -12.36 5.64 20.76
N LEU A 208 -12.05 5.90 19.49
CA LEU A 208 -10.91 6.71 19.04
C LEU A 208 -11.38 7.95 18.26
N ASP A 209 -10.47 8.87 17.98
CA ASP A 209 -10.81 10.12 17.27
C ASP A 209 -11.05 9.90 15.77
N SER A 210 -10.50 8.83 15.19
CA SER A 210 -10.65 8.45 13.78
C SER A 210 -10.48 6.94 13.56
N PRO A 211 -10.83 6.38 12.37
CA PRO A 211 -10.81 4.94 12.14
C PRO A 211 -9.42 4.31 12.38
N PRO A 212 -9.31 3.27 13.23
CA PRO A 212 -8.07 2.52 13.39
C PRO A 212 -7.79 1.64 12.16
N VAL A 213 -6.53 1.64 11.70
CA VAL A 213 -6.10 0.97 10.46
C VAL A 213 -4.86 0.10 10.62
N SER A 214 -4.09 0.27 11.69
CA SER A 214 -2.93 -0.57 11.99
C SER A 214 -2.75 -0.69 13.50
N LEU A 215 -2.28 -1.85 13.96
CA LEU A 215 -2.09 -2.13 15.37
C LEU A 215 -0.83 -2.95 15.61
N VAL A 216 -0.06 -2.58 16.63
CA VAL A 216 1.09 -3.34 17.14
C VAL A 216 0.76 -3.80 18.57
N PRO A 217 0.61 -5.12 18.81
CA PRO A 217 0.44 -5.65 20.16
C PRO A 217 1.68 -5.42 21.02
N GLU A 218 1.48 -5.15 22.30
CA GLU A 218 2.58 -4.99 23.26
C GLU A 218 2.61 -6.16 24.24
N THR A 219 3.82 -6.53 24.68
CA THR A 219 4.03 -7.69 25.57
C THR A 219 3.23 -7.63 26.87
N ALA A 220 2.95 -6.43 27.40
CA ALA A 220 2.16 -6.23 28.62
C ALA A 220 0.64 -6.31 28.40
N GLY A 221 0.16 -6.64 27.19
CA GLY A 221 -1.26 -6.73 26.86
C GLY A 221 -1.88 -5.41 26.38
N GLY A 222 -1.09 -4.36 26.22
CA GLY A 222 -1.47 -3.12 25.55
C GLY A 222 -1.35 -3.18 24.02
N PHE A 223 -1.67 -2.06 23.38
CA PHE A 223 -1.59 -1.89 21.94
C PHE A 223 -1.07 -0.50 21.58
N LYS A 224 -0.27 -0.42 20.52
CA LYS A 224 -0.13 0.82 19.75
C LYS A 224 -1.09 0.79 18.57
N VAL A 225 -2.00 1.77 18.48
CA VAL A 225 -3.07 1.81 17.47
C VAL A 225 -2.95 3.06 16.64
N LEU A 226 -2.79 2.88 15.34
CA LEU A 226 -2.69 3.95 14.35
C LEU A 226 -4.07 4.23 13.75
N THR A 227 -4.46 5.49 13.72
CA THR A 227 -5.71 5.93 13.12
C THR A 227 -5.46 6.80 11.89
N ILE A 228 -6.29 6.61 10.86
CA ILE A 228 -6.04 7.18 9.53
C ILE A 228 -6.38 8.67 9.41
N GLY A 229 -7.21 9.19 10.31
CA GLY A 229 -7.83 10.50 10.14
C GLY A 229 -8.92 10.43 9.07
N GLU A 230 -8.58 10.77 7.83
CA GLU A 230 -9.50 10.78 6.68
C GLU A 230 -9.40 9.47 5.89
N ILE A 231 -10.48 8.69 5.86
CA ILE A 231 -10.51 7.41 5.15
C ILE A 231 -10.41 7.59 3.62
N ASN A 232 -11.02 8.66 3.10
CA ASN A 232 -10.98 9.03 1.69
C ASN A 232 -9.63 9.65 1.30
N PRO A 233 -9.26 9.64 0.00
CA PRO A 233 -8.05 10.29 -0.50
C PRO A 233 -7.91 11.73 0.01
N SER A 234 -6.84 11.99 0.76
CA SER A 234 -6.59 13.28 1.40
C SER A 234 -5.10 13.48 1.69
N ASP A 235 -4.64 14.73 1.60
CA ASP A 235 -3.29 15.16 2.03
C ASP A 235 -3.28 15.82 3.43
N ARG A 236 -4.43 15.82 4.11
CA ARG A 236 -4.59 16.42 5.44
C ARG A 236 -3.83 15.65 6.51
N THR A 237 -3.37 16.39 7.52
CA THR A 237 -2.59 15.87 8.65
C THR A 237 -3.47 15.48 9.83
N ALA A 238 -4.41 14.56 9.62
CA ALA A 238 -5.45 14.20 10.60
C ALA A 238 -5.27 12.82 11.28
N GLY A 239 -4.21 12.08 10.95
CA GLY A 239 -3.93 10.78 11.56
C GLY A 239 -3.13 10.89 12.85
N ASP A 240 -3.32 9.94 13.74
CA ASP A 240 -2.70 9.89 15.07
C ASP A 240 -2.23 8.46 15.40
N LEU A 241 -1.34 8.33 16.39
CA LEU A 241 -0.97 7.04 17.00
C LEU A 241 -1.28 7.09 18.50
N TYR A 242 -1.94 6.06 19.01
CA TYR A 242 -2.29 5.92 20.42
C TYR A 242 -1.57 4.73 21.06
N SER A 243 -1.22 4.86 22.34
CA SER A 243 -0.97 3.75 23.26
C SER A 243 -2.25 3.47 24.01
N ILE A 244 -2.67 2.21 24.04
CA ILE A 244 -3.88 1.75 24.71
C ILE A 244 -3.46 0.67 25.71
N GLN A 245 -3.58 0.96 27.00
CA GLN A 245 -3.18 0.06 28.08
C GLN A 245 -4.37 -0.30 28.95
N LYS A 246 -4.41 -1.51 29.51
CA LYS A 246 -5.45 -1.85 30.49
C LYS A 246 -5.06 -1.28 31.85
N ALA A 247 -5.82 -0.33 32.39
CA ALA A 247 -5.47 0.33 33.65
C ALA A 247 -5.53 -0.62 34.86
N ASN A 248 -6.54 -1.49 34.91
CA ASN A 248 -6.71 -2.55 35.92
C ASN A 248 -7.84 -3.52 35.51
N ALA A 249 -7.95 -4.69 36.15
CA ALA A 249 -8.93 -5.72 35.77
C ALA A 249 -10.42 -5.25 35.81
N SER A 250 -10.71 -4.22 36.62
CA SER A 250 -12.06 -3.67 36.86
C SER A 250 -12.31 -2.32 36.17
N SER A 251 -11.40 -1.86 35.33
CA SER A 251 -11.33 -0.51 34.79
C SER A 251 -11.01 -0.62 33.30
N GLY A 252 -11.55 0.29 32.50
CA GLY A 252 -11.39 0.28 31.05
C GLY A 252 -9.95 0.52 30.60
N PHE A 253 -9.78 0.75 29.31
CA PHE A 253 -8.48 1.09 28.74
C PHE A 253 -8.09 2.55 29.01
N GLU A 254 -6.84 2.77 29.40
CA GLU A 254 -6.18 4.07 29.36
C GLU A 254 -5.68 4.30 27.92
N VAL A 255 -6.12 5.42 27.32
CA VAL A 255 -5.77 5.80 25.95
C VAL A 255 -4.91 7.05 25.99
N ARG A 256 -3.68 6.95 25.48
CA ARG A 256 -2.72 8.06 25.40
C ARG A 256 -2.27 8.28 23.96
N LYS A 257 -2.41 9.49 23.45
CA LYS A 257 -1.84 9.88 22.15
C LYS A 257 -0.31 9.93 22.23
N LEU A 258 0.36 9.23 21.31
CA LEU A 258 1.82 9.14 21.18
C LEU A 258 2.36 10.06 20.08
N LEU A 259 1.71 10.03 18.91
CA LEU A 259 2.02 10.86 17.75
C LEU A 259 0.75 11.52 17.26
N SER A 260 0.90 12.69 16.64
CA SER A 260 -0.20 13.40 16.02
C SER A 260 0.18 14.03 14.69
N THR A 261 -0.80 14.58 13.98
CA THR A 261 -0.61 15.35 12.74
C THR A 261 0.04 14.54 11.61
N LEU A 262 -0.29 13.26 11.52
CA LEU A 262 0.22 12.35 10.50
C LEU A 262 -0.58 12.50 9.20
N LYS A 263 0.11 12.43 8.05
CA LYS A 263 -0.47 12.54 6.69
C LYS A 263 -1.14 11.24 6.27
N ARG A 264 -2.40 11.05 6.66
CA ARG A 264 -3.22 9.86 6.32
C ARG A 264 -2.44 8.54 6.48
N PRO A 265 -2.00 8.21 7.71
CA PRO A 265 -1.15 7.06 7.95
C PRO A 265 -1.95 5.76 7.83
N VAL A 266 -1.33 4.73 7.26
CA VAL A 266 -2.00 3.45 6.97
C VAL A 266 -1.32 2.26 7.61
N TYR A 267 -0.06 2.39 8.01
CA TYR A 267 0.69 1.30 8.62
C TYR A 267 1.76 1.80 9.58
N VAL A 268 1.96 1.06 10.66
CA VAL A 268 3.05 1.27 11.61
C VAL A 268 3.76 -0.06 11.92
N ALA A 269 5.09 -0.03 11.91
CA ALA A 269 5.94 -1.09 12.46
C ALA A 269 6.70 -0.56 13.67
N ALA A 270 6.97 -1.42 14.64
CA ALA A 270 7.77 -1.11 15.81
C ALA A 270 9.00 -2.03 15.85
N SER A 271 10.19 -1.45 16.04
CA SER A 271 11.47 -2.17 16.11
C SER A 271 12.55 -1.26 16.68
N ASP A 272 13.61 -1.82 17.26
CA ASP A 272 14.80 -1.05 17.70
C ASP A 272 15.76 -0.86 16.50
N ILE A 273 15.59 0.25 15.79
CA ILE A 273 16.21 0.48 14.47
C ILE A 273 17.65 0.99 14.60
N ASP A 274 17.94 1.75 15.64
CA ASP A 274 19.27 2.26 15.92
C ASP A 274 20.02 1.49 17.02
N GLN A 275 19.41 0.43 17.56
CA GLN A 275 19.99 -0.51 18.52
C GLN A 275 20.34 0.13 19.86
N ASP A 276 19.54 1.11 20.29
CA ASP A 276 19.73 1.78 21.57
C ASP A 276 18.93 1.15 22.73
N GLY A 277 18.20 0.07 22.44
CA GLY A 277 17.36 -0.68 23.37
C GLY A 277 15.95 -0.10 23.52
N LEU A 278 15.61 0.96 22.78
CA LEU A 278 14.28 1.55 22.74
C LEU A 278 13.58 1.18 21.44
N GLU A 279 12.31 0.79 21.56
CA GLU A 279 11.49 0.48 20.38
C GLU A 279 11.08 1.76 19.65
N ASP A 280 11.59 1.93 18.44
CA ASP A 280 11.25 2.98 17.50
C ASP A 280 10.01 2.63 16.67
N LEU A 281 9.55 3.57 15.84
CA LEU A 281 8.42 3.37 14.94
C LEU A 281 8.75 3.77 13.50
N ILE A 282 8.37 2.92 12.54
CA ILE A 282 8.27 3.29 11.12
C ILE A 282 6.80 3.49 10.79
N VAL A 283 6.45 4.69 10.35
CA VAL A 283 5.08 5.06 9.98
C VAL A 283 5.01 5.31 8.48
N CYS A 284 4.13 4.58 7.82
CA CYS A 284 3.77 4.75 6.41
C CYS A 284 2.64 5.78 6.32
N GLN A 285 2.96 6.99 5.88
CA GLN A 285 2.01 8.08 5.70
C GLN A 285 1.63 8.18 4.23
N HIS A 286 0.51 7.53 3.87
CA HIS A 286 0.11 7.31 2.48
C HIS A 286 -0.19 8.62 1.75
N GLY A 287 -0.87 9.55 2.43
CA GLY A 287 -1.40 10.78 1.83
C GLY A 287 -2.25 10.54 0.57
N ASN A 288 -2.21 11.49 -0.37
CA ASN A 288 -2.89 11.41 -1.66
C ASN A 288 -1.97 11.83 -2.82
N TYR A 289 -1.66 13.13 -2.93
CA TYR A 289 -0.66 13.64 -3.87
C TYR A 289 0.72 13.77 -3.21
N THR A 290 0.73 13.96 -1.90
CA THR A 290 1.91 13.98 -1.04
C THR A 290 1.86 12.79 -0.09
N GLY A 291 2.91 12.62 0.71
CA GLY A 291 3.01 11.56 1.71
C GLY A 291 4.47 11.39 2.12
N GLU A 292 4.71 10.46 3.03
CA GLU A 292 6.07 10.17 3.48
C GLU A 292 6.20 8.81 4.18
N LEU A 293 7.42 8.27 4.14
CA LEU A 293 7.87 7.25 5.06
C LEU A 293 8.70 7.92 6.15
N SER A 294 8.29 7.77 7.40
CA SER A 294 8.91 8.46 8.54
C SER A 294 9.35 7.47 9.62
N TRP A 295 10.57 7.66 10.11
CA TRP A 295 11.11 6.99 11.28
C TRP A 295 10.96 7.90 12.49
N PHE A 296 10.25 7.44 13.51
CA PHE A 296 10.10 8.10 14.79
C PHE A 296 10.99 7.37 15.80
N ARG A 297 12.16 7.97 16.05
CA ARG A 297 13.14 7.47 16.99
C ARG A 297 12.71 7.78 18.42
N LYS A 298 12.62 6.78 19.29
CA LYS A 298 12.26 6.96 20.69
C LYS A 298 13.43 7.59 21.45
N THR A 299 13.13 8.54 22.34
CA THR A 299 14.16 9.24 23.13
C THR A 299 14.20 8.70 24.55
N LYS A 300 15.37 8.80 25.21
CA LYS A 300 15.56 8.37 26.61
C LYS A 300 14.75 9.23 27.58
N GLU A 301 14.50 10.48 27.23
CA GLU A 301 13.67 11.42 27.98
C GLU A 301 12.16 11.13 27.80
N GLY A 302 11.81 10.23 26.88
CA GLY A 302 10.44 9.92 26.50
C GLY A 302 9.96 10.75 25.31
N GLY A 303 9.07 10.17 24.50
CA GLY A 303 8.60 10.75 23.25
C GLY A 303 9.37 10.24 22.03
N TYR A 304 9.15 10.91 20.89
CA TYR A 304 9.74 10.51 19.62
C TYR A 304 10.31 11.70 18.86
N GLN A 305 11.46 11.50 18.22
CA GLN A 305 12.06 12.40 17.25
C GLN A 305 11.80 11.87 15.83
N GLN A 306 11.13 12.68 15.00
CA GLN A 306 10.84 12.30 13.62
C GLN A 306 12.04 12.55 12.71
N LYS A 307 12.34 11.56 11.87
CA LYS A 307 13.16 11.66 10.66
C LYS A 307 12.37 11.16 9.46
N ILE A 308 12.18 12.04 8.47
CA ILE A 308 11.58 11.63 7.20
C ILE A 308 12.63 10.86 6.39
N LEU A 309 12.34 9.61 6.06
CA LEU A 309 13.21 8.76 5.25
C LEU A 309 13.00 9.03 3.75
N LYS A 310 11.74 9.18 3.33
CA LYS A 310 11.39 9.52 1.95
C LYS A 310 10.11 10.35 1.90
N LYS A 311 10.12 11.46 1.16
CA LYS A 311 8.94 12.29 0.87
C LYS A 311 8.31 11.82 -0.43
N ALA A 312 7.34 10.92 -0.35
CA ALA A 312 6.58 10.42 -1.49
C ALA A 312 5.22 9.91 -1.01
N ALA A 313 4.18 10.10 -1.83
CA ALA A 313 2.87 9.51 -1.60
C ALA A 313 2.92 7.97 -1.68
N GLY A 314 1.92 7.32 -1.11
CA GLY A 314 1.69 5.90 -1.29
C GLY A 314 2.53 4.97 -0.41
N ALA A 315 3.31 5.49 0.55
CA ALA A 315 3.92 4.62 1.56
C ALA A 315 2.82 3.80 2.25
N ARG A 316 2.84 2.48 2.05
CA ARG A 316 1.71 1.61 2.39
C ARG A 316 2.04 0.51 3.39
N LYS A 317 3.23 -0.06 3.30
CA LYS A 317 3.71 -1.14 4.16
C LYS A 317 5.21 -0.99 4.33
N ALA A 318 5.70 -1.27 5.54
CA ALA A 318 7.12 -1.35 5.83
C ALA A 318 7.43 -2.65 6.59
N ILE A 319 8.58 -3.23 6.30
CA ILE A 319 9.10 -4.44 6.94
C ILE A 319 10.50 -4.09 7.43
N VAL A 320 10.77 -4.38 8.70
CA VAL A 320 12.05 -4.10 9.35
C VAL A 320 12.75 -5.43 9.59
N SER A 321 13.92 -5.61 9.00
CA SER A 321 14.76 -6.81 9.13
C SER A 321 16.19 -6.48 8.71
N ASP A 322 17.15 -7.34 9.06
CA ASP A 322 18.54 -7.26 8.60
C ASP A 322 18.67 -7.90 7.20
N PHE A 323 18.47 -7.11 6.15
CA PHE A 323 18.40 -7.61 4.77
C PHE A 323 19.77 -7.80 4.12
N ASP A 324 20.82 -7.16 4.63
CA ASP A 324 22.20 -7.34 4.17
C ASP A 324 23.10 -8.13 5.14
N GLN A 325 22.52 -8.65 6.23
CA GLN A 325 23.15 -9.51 7.23
C GLN A 325 24.34 -8.85 7.94
N ASP A 326 24.31 -7.54 8.09
CA ASP A 326 25.37 -6.78 8.73
C ASP A 326 25.12 -6.49 10.21
N GLY A 327 24.04 -7.06 10.74
CA GLY A 327 23.61 -6.97 12.11
C GLY A 327 22.76 -5.74 12.39
N ARG A 328 22.48 -4.85 11.42
CA ARG A 328 21.62 -3.66 11.60
C ARG A 328 20.25 -3.88 10.99
N GLN A 329 19.24 -3.24 11.57
CA GLN A 329 17.88 -3.32 11.04
C GLN A 329 17.73 -2.38 9.84
N ASP A 330 17.40 -2.94 8.68
CA ASP A 330 17.04 -2.22 7.45
C ASP A 330 15.52 -2.08 7.33
N ILE A 331 15.07 -1.32 6.33
CA ILE A 331 13.64 -1.08 6.10
C ILE A 331 13.32 -1.36 4.62
N LEU A 332 12.45 -2.33 4.37
CA LEU A 332 11.85 -2.55 3.05
C LEU A 332 10.45 -1.92 3.03
N ALA A 333 10.18 -1.01 2.10
CA ALA A 333 8.93 -0.27 2.03
C ALA A 333 8.27 -0.35 0.66
N LEU A 334 6.95 -0.57 0.66
CA LEU A 334 6.09 -0.49 -0.52
C LEU A 334 5.54 0.93 -0.67
N PHE A 335 5.75 1.52 -1.85
CA PHE A 335 5.08 2.73 -2.31
C PHE A 335 4.08 2.37 -3.39
N ALA A 336 2.80 2.66 -3.16
CA ALA A 336 1.67 2.18 -3.95
C ALA A 336 0.92 3.30 -4.72
N GLN A 337 1.42 4.54 -4.70
CA GLN A 337 0.76 5.69 -5.33
C GLN A 337 1.75 6.45 -6.23
N GLY A 338 1.35 6.72 -7.47
CA GLY A 338 2.19 7.46 -8.42
C GLY A 338 3.35 6.61 -8.94
N GLN A 339 4.48 6.60 -8.23
CA GLN A 339 5.61 5.72 -8.56
C GLN A 339 5.49 4.43 -7.75
N GLU A 340 4.83 3.42 -8.32
CA GLU A 340 4.70 2.10 -7.70
C GLU A 340 6.06 1.39 -7.65
N GLN A 341 6.56 1.12 -6.45
CA GLN A 341 7.88 0.53 -6.23
C GLN A 341 8.06 -0.07 -4.85
N VAL A 342 8.99 -1.01 -4.75
CA VAL A 342 9.53 -1.50 -3.48
C VAL A 342 10.94 -0.93 -3.31
N VAL A 343 11.16 -0.30 -2.16
CA VAL A 343 12.41 0.42 -1.86
C VAL A 343 13.02 -0.16 -0.58
N LEU A 344 14.28 -0.56 -0.67
CA LEU A 344 15.08 -1.00 0.47
C LEU A 344 15.94 0.17 0.97
N PHE A 345 15.82 0.48 2.25
CA PHE A 345 16.63 1.46 2.96
C PHE A 345 17.64 0.71 3.84
N LEU A 346 18.85 0.56 3.32
CA LEU A 346 19.96 -0.12 4.01
C LEU A 346 20.56 0.79 5.08
N ASN A 347 20.54 0.35 6.33
CA ASN A 347 20.98 1.11 7.49
C ASN A 347 22.51 1.20 7.53
N GLN A 348 23.05 2.41 7.41
CA GLN A 348 24.50 2.69 7.43
C GLN A 348 24.98 3.13 8.83
N GLY A 349 24.14 2.94 9.86
CA GLY A 349 24.38 3.39 11.22
C GLY A 349 24.25 4.91 11.39
N ASN A 350 24.19 5.34 12.65
CA ASN A 350 24.01 6.76 13.03
C ASN A 350 22.78 7.40 12.34
N GLY A 351 21.73 6.59 12.17
CA GLY A 351 20.50 6.97 11.51
C GLY A 351 20.61 7.30 10.02
N ARG A 352 21.70 6.95 9.32
CA ARG A 352 21.83 7.15 7.87
C ARG A 352 21.36 5.90 7.13
N PHE A 353 20.67 6.09 6.00
CA PHE A 353 20.18 5.00 5.17
C PHE A 353 20.62 5.20 3.71
N ASN A 354 20.98 4.12 3.04
CA ASN A 354 21.18 4.07 1.59
C ASN A 354 19.92 3.53 0.93
N GLU A 355 19.36 4.27 -0.03
CA GLU A 355 18.11 3.91 -0.71
C GLU A 355 18.40 3.09 -1.99
N LYS A 356 17.79 1.92 -2.11
CA LYS A 356 17.84 1.05 -3.31
C LYS A 356 16.42 0.69 -3.74
N VAL A 357 16.01 1.11 -4.93
CA VAL A 357 14.78 0.59 -5.56
C VAL A 357 15.06 -0.84 -5.99
N VAL A 358 14.30 -1.81 -5.46
CA VAL A 358 14.50 -3.24 -5.72
C VAL A 358 13.47 -3.81 -6.69
N LEU A 359 12.27 -3.24 -6.73
CA LEU A 359 11.21 -3.56 -7.69
C LEU A 359 10.48 -2.28 -8.11
N GLN A 360 10.02 -2.22 -9.35
CA GLN A 360 9.24 -1.10 -9.88
C GLN A 360 8.12 -1.61 -10.79
N PHE A 361 6.95 -0.98 -10.71
CA PHE A 361 5.75 -1.44 -11.42
C PHE A 361 5.08 -0.29 -12.20
N PRO A 362 4.33 -0.59 -13.27
CA PRO A 362 3.45 0.38 -13.88
C PRO A 362 2.41 0.89 -12.86
N PRO A 363 2.12 2.21 -12.78
CA PRO A 363 1.20 2.78 -11.77
C PRO A 363 -0.26 2.33 -11.82
N VAL A 364 -0.60 1.49 -12.79
CA VAL A 364 -1.96 0.97 -12.99
C VAL A 364 -2.10 -0.46 -12.45
N TYR A 365 -0.98 -1.06 -12.01
CA TYR A 365 -0.98 -2.40 -11.41
C TYR A 365 -1.75 -2.43 -10.10
N GLY A 366 -1.80 -1.32 -9.36
CA GLY A 366 -2.55 -1.23 -8.11
C GLY A 366 -1.87 -1.99 -6.99
N SER A 367 -0.55 -1.76 -6.82
CA SER A 367 0.24 -2.23 -5.67
C SER A 367 -0.56 -2.17 -4.36
N SER A 368 -0.77 -3.30 -3.70
CA SER A 368 -1.70 -3.37 -2.56
C SER A 368 -1.09 -3.89 -1.26
N TYR A 369 -0.18 -4.87 -1.33
CA TYR A 369 0.43 -5.43 -0.13
C TYR A 369 1.82 -6.03 -0.41
N LEU A 370 2.61 -6.15 0.65
CA LEU A 370 3.96 -6.68 0.65
C LEU A 370 4.19 -7.51 1.92
N GLU A 371 4.78 -8.68 1.76
CA GLU A 371 5.32 -9.52 2.84
C GLU A 371 6.63 -10.14 2.39
N VAL A 372 7.44 -10.59 3.35
CA VAL A 372 8.70 -11.29 3.07
C VAL A 372 8.76 -12.60 3.83
N VAL A 373 9.24 -13.63 3.16
CA VAL A 373 9.42 -14.98 3.70
C VAL A 373 10.46 -15.68 2.83
N ASP A 374 11.16 -16.68 3.35
CA ASP A 374 12.08 -17.51 2.57
C ASP A 374 11.26 -18.61 1.87
N PHE A 375 10.91 -18.42 0.59
CA PHE A 375 10.05 -19.36 -0.14
C PHE A 375 10.81 -20.57 -0.67
N ASP A 376 12.11 -20.43 -0.96
CA ASP A 376 12.92 -21.51 -1.54
C ASP A 376 13.90 -22.16 -0.55
N GLY A 377 13.90 -21.70 0.71
CA GLY A 377 14.66 -22.28 1.81
C GLY A 377 16.16 -21.97 1.72
N ASP A 378 16.54 -20.94 0.97
CA ASP A 378 17.95 -20.61 0.75
C ASP A 378 18.54 -19.69 1.84
N GLY A 379 17.71 -19.19 2.76
CA GLY A 379 18.06 -18.31 3.86
C GLY A 379 18.00 -16.81 3.52
N ALA A 380 17.65 -16.42 2.30
CA ALA A 380 17.34 -15.05 1.94
C ALA A 380 15.83 -14.81 1.96
N LEU A 381 15.43 -13.62 2.43
CA LEU A 381 14.03 -13.24 2.42
C LEU A 381 13.61 -12.85 1.00
N ASP A 382 12.59 -13.55 0.49
CA ASP A 382 11.92 -13.29 -0.78
C ASP A 382 10.74 -12.34 -0.59
N ILE A 383 10.15 -11.87 -1.70
CA ILE A 383 9.02 -10.94 -1.67
C ILE A 383 7.74 -11.63 -2.15
N LEU A 384 6.72 -11.63 -1.30
CA LEU A 384 5.33 -11.82 -1.68
C LEU A 384 4.68 -10.45 -1.92
N TYR A 385 4.10 -10.25 -3.10
CA TYR A 385 3.53 -8.99 -3.51
C TYR A 385 2.14 -9.19 -4.13
N THR A 386 1.20 -8.32 -3.77
CA THR A 386 -0.13 -8.29 -4.40
C THR A 386 -0.36 -6.99 -5.13
N ASN A 387 -1.04 -7.10 -6.27
CA ASN A 387 -1.51 -5.96 -7.03
C ASN A 387 -2.92 -6.22 -7.54
N GLY A 388 -3.82 -5.30 -7.26
CA GLY A 388 -5.24 -5.55 -7.47
C GLY A 388 -6.14 -4.37 -7.13
N ASP A 389 -5.60 -3.29 -6.58
CA ASP A 389 -6.39 -2.08 -6.36
C ASP A 389 -6.94 -1.58 -7.71
N ASN A 390 -8.22 -1.24 -7.68
CA ASN A 390 -8.98 -0.86 -8.85
C ASN A 390 -9.93 0.29 -8.56
N ALA A 391 -9.72 1.04 -7.47
CA ALA A 391 -10.60 2.14 -7.06
C ALA A 391 -10.21 3.51 -7.65
N ASP A 392 -9.29 3.55 -8.62
CA ASP A 392 -8.81 4.79 -9.26
C ASP A 392 -9.62 5.11 -10.55
N TYR A 393 -8.95 5.54 -11.62
CA TYR A 393 -9.57 5.99 -12.88
C TYR A 393 -10.27 4.90 -13.71
N SER A 394 -10.20 3.63 -13.30
CA SER A 394 -10.79 2.48 -14.00
C SER A 394 -11.28 1.41 -13.03
N PHE A 395 -12.47 0.85 -13.28
CA PHE A 395 -12.99 -0.32 -12.54
C PHE A 395 -12.92 -1.62 -13.37
N SER A 396 -12.15 -1.63 -14.46
CA SER A 396 -12.06 -2.77 -15.37
C SER A 396 -11.19 -3.89 -14.80
N LEU A 397 -11.56 -5.14 -15.08
CA LEU A 397 -10.69 -6.27 -14.79
C LEU A 397 -9.38 -6.11 -15.58
N LYS A 398 -8.26 -6.41 -14.93
CA LYS A 398 -6.94 -6.27 -15.52
C LYS A 398 -6.21 -7.61 -15.47
N PRO A 399 -5.61 -8.05 -16.60
CA PRO A 399 -5.03 -9.39 -16.69
C PRO A 399 -3.79 -9.57 -15.81
N TYR A 400 -3.16 -8.47 -15.40
CA TYR A 400 -1.95 -8.45 -14.58
C TYR A 400 -2.23 -8.30 -13.07
N HIS A 401 -3.50 -8.24 -12.63
CA HIS A 401 -3.87 -8.26 -11.20
C HIS A 401 -3.67 -9.66 -10.62
N GLY A 402 -3.06 -9.74 -9.43
CA GLY A 402 -2.85 -11.00 -8.75
C GLY A 402 -1.80 -10.96 -7.66
N ILE A 403 -1.23 -12.14 -7.43
CA ILE A 403 -0.22 -12.44 -6.41
C ILE A 403 1.07 -12.83 -7.12
N ARG A 404 2.20 -12.29 -6.68
CA ARG A 404 3.53 -12.53 -7.27
C ARG A 404 4.52 -12.93 -6.18
N ILE A 405 5.41 -13.85 -6.51
CA ILE A 405 6.58 -14.19 -5.69
C ILE A 405 7.83 -13.75 -6.46
N PHE A 406 8.70 -13.00 -5.79
CA PHE A 406 10.01 -12.62 -6.30
C PHE A 406 11.11 -13.18 -5.41
N LEU A 407 11.95 -14.04 -5.98
CA LEU A 407 13.07 -14.67 -5.27
C LEU A 407 14.27 -13.74 -5.20
N ASN A 408 14.96 -13.74 -4.06
CA ASN A 408 16.13 -12.94 -3.77
C ASN A 408 17.41 -13.71 -4.11
N ASP A 409 18.33 -13.09 -4.87
CA ASP A 409 19.62 -13.69 -5.22
C ASP A 409 20.67 -13.61 -4.09
N LYS A 410 20.24 -13.45 -2.83
CA LYS A 410 21.04 -13.15 -1.64
C LYS A 410 21.81 -11.82 -1.68
N LYS A 411 21.57 -10.99 -2.70
CA LYS A 411 22.19 -9.67 -2.87
C LYS A 411 21.13 -8.58 -3.01
N ASN A 412 19.91 -8.88 -2.56
CA ASN A 412 18.75 -8.01 -2.64
C ASN A 412 18.44 -7.63 -4.10
N ASN A 413 18.67 -8.54 -5.05
CA ASN A 413 18.12 -8.46 -6.39
C ASN A 413 17.04 -9.52 -6.54
N PHE A 414 15.87 -9.09 -7.00
CA PHE A 414 14.66 -9.89 -6.96
C PHE A 414 14.21 -10.27 -8.36
N LYS A 415 13.83 -11.52 -8.56
CA LYS A 415 13.31 -12.03 -9.84
C LYS A 415 11.97 -12.71 -9.66
N GLU A 416 10.99 -12.37 -10.48
CA GLU A 416 9.68 -13.04 -10.46
C GLU A 416 9.86 -14.53 -10.76
N ALA A 417 9.38 -15.36 -9.83
CA ALA A 417 9.36 -16.81 -9.96
C ALA A 417 7.94 -17.36 -10.15
N TYR A 418 6.92 -16.63 -9.67
CA TYR A 418 5.54 -17.08 -9.72
C TYR A 418 4.55 -15.92 -9.89
N PHE A 419 3.46 -16.17 -10.62
CA PHE A 419 2.31 -15.28 -10.75
C PHE A 419 1.01 -16.08 -10.72
N PHE A 420 0.14 -15.75 -9.76
CA PHE A 420 -1.24 -16.22 -9.71
C PHE A 420 -2.18 -15.06 -10.02
N GLN A 421 -2.94 -15.16 -11.12
CA GLN A 421 -3.93 -14.14 -11.45
C GLN A 421 -5.08 -14.18 -10.43
N LEU A 422 -5.34 -13.03 -9.80
CA LEU A 422 -6.45 -12.81 -8.89
C LEU A 422 -6.87 -11.35 -8.99
N HIS A 423 -8.02 -11.11 -9.62
CA HIS A 423 -8.57 -9.76 -9.72
C HIS A 423 -8.89 -9.23 -8.33
N GLY A 424 -8.47 -8.00 -8.05
CA GLY A 424 -8.75 -7.37 -6.76
C GLY A 424 -7.86 -7.81 -5.61
N ALA A 425 -6.82 -8.63 -5.86
CA ALA A 425 -5.87 -9.09 -4.85
C ALA A 425 -5.36 -7.93 -3.99
N SER A 426 -5.72 -7.94 -2.70
CA SER A 426 -5.48 -6.83 -1.79
C SER A 426 -4.45 -7.18 -0.73
N ILE A 427 -4.57 -8.34 -0.07
CA ILE A 427 -3.61 -8.84 0.94
C ILE A 427 -3.37 -10.33 0.67
N ALA A 428 -2.12 -10.76 0.78
CA ALA A 428 -1.74 -12.17 0.77
C ALA A 428 -0.79 -12.43 1.95
N LYS A 429 -0.99 -13.53 2.65
CA LYS A 429 -0.25 -13.97 3.83
C LYS A 429 0.45 -15.28 3.54
N ALA A 430 1.77 -15.33 3.75
CA ALA A 430 2.58 -16.52 3.52
C ALA A 430 2.89 -17.25 4.82
N CYS A 431 2.57 -18.54 4.88
CA CYS A 431 2.93 -19.43 5.99
C CYS A 431 2.85 -20.89 5.54
N ASP A 432 3.56 -21.78 6.21
CA ASP A 432 3.37 -23.23 6.09
C ASP A 432 2.13 -23.62 6.92
N PHE A 433 0.93 -23.48 6.34
CA PHE A 433 -0.33 -23.63 7.09
C PHE A 433 -0.65 -25.10 7.38
N ASP A 434 -0.25 -26.03 6.51
CA ASP A 434 -0.45 -27.47 6.70
C ASP A 434 0.78 -28.19 7.30
N GLN A 435 1.87 -27.47 7.53
CA GLN A 435 3.11 -27.94 8.19
C GLN A 435 3.82 -29.05 7.41
N ASP A 436 3.73 -29.02 6.08
CA ASP A 436 4.39 -29.97 5.20
C ASP A 436 5.82 -29.52 4.79
N GLY A 437 6.18 -28.29 5.15
CA GLY A 437 7.51 -27.71 4.95
C GLY A 437 7.62 -26.81 3.74
N ASP A 438 6.57 -26.64 2.94
CA ASP A 438 6.51 -25.61 1.91
C ASP A 438 5.53 -24.48 2.21
N ILE A 439 5.86 -23.29 1.69
CA ILE A 439 5.13 -22.08 2.07
C ILE A 439 3.86 -21.95 1.22
N ASP A 440 2.71 -21.99 1.89
CA ASP A 440 1.40 -21.69 1.34
C ASP A 440 1.08 -20.19 1.33
N ILE A 441 -0.02 -19.84 0.67
CA ILE A 441 -0.52 -18.46 0.62
C ILE A 441 -2.03 -18.41 0.89
N ALA A 442 -2.45 -17.65 1.91
CA ALA A 442 -3.84 -17.20 2.07
C ALA A 442 -3.98 -15.80 1.49
N ALA A 443 -4.95 -15.55 0.61
CA ALA A 443 -5.14 -14.27 -0.05
C ALA A 443 -6.58 -13.80 -0.03
N ILE A 444 -6.78 -12.48 0.05
CA ILE A 444 -8.07 -11.84 -0.13
C ILE A 444 -8.07 -10.94 -1.37
N ALA A 445 -9.25 -10.83 -1.97
CA ALA A 445 -9.52 -9.92 -3.06
C ALA A 445 -10.70 -9.00 -2.73
N TYR A 446 -10.46 -7.70 -2.77
CA TYR A 446 -11.49 -6.70 -2.48
C TYR A 446 -12.31 -6.29 -3.74
N PHE A 447 -11.76 -6.57 -4.92
CA PHE A 447 -12.37 -6.34 -6.24
C PHE A 447 -12.33 -7.60 -7.13
N PRO A 448 -12.88 -8.75 -6.67
CA PRO A 448 -12.91 -9.94 -7.50
C PRO A 448 -13.78 -9.73 -8.74
N ASP A 449 -13.67 -10.64 -9.71
CA ASP A 449 -14.62 -10.71 -10.81
C ASP A 449 -15.97 -11.22 -10.27
N TYR A 450 -16.81 -10.29 -9.81
CA TYR A 450 -18.11 -10.60 -9.24
C TYR A 450 -19.07 -11.27 -10.23
N GLU A 451 -18.84 -11.16 -11.54
CA GLU A 451 -19.70 -11.76 -12.56
C GLU A 451 -19.38 -13.24 -12.76
N ASN A 452 -18.09 -13.60 -12.80
CA ASN A 452 -17.66 -14.96 -13.18
C ASN A 452 -17.04 -15.77 -12.03
N ALA A 453 -16.52 -15.12 -10.98
CA ALA A 453 -15.87 -15.76 -9.84
C ALA A 453 -16.07 -14.96 -8.54
N PRO A 454 -17.32 -14.68 -8.11
CA PRO A 454 -17.59 -13.94 -6.86
C PRO A 454 -17.04 -14.64 -5.61
N GLU A 455 -16.77 -15.94 -5.67
CA GLU A 455 -16.14 -16.73 -4.62
C GLU A 455 -14.64 -16.44 -4.42
N ALA A 456 -13.98 -15.78 -5.37
CA ALA A 456 -12.56 -15.47 -5.31
C ALA A 456 -12.20 -14.35 -4.31
N GLY A 457 -13.16 -13.88 -3.50
CA GLY A 457 -12.93 -12.90 -2.44
C GLY A 457 -11.93 -13.38 -1.39
N PHE A 458 -11.82 -14.69 -1.17
CA PHE A 458 -10.74 -15.34 -0.43
C PHE A 458 -10.26 -16.56 -1.22
N VAL A 459 -8.94 -16.75 -1.32
CA VAL A 459 -8.32 -17.91 -1.95
C VAL A 459 -7.20 -18.42 -1.05
N TYR A 460 -7.21 -19.70 -0.73
CA TYR A 460 -6.08 -20.41 -0.14
C TYR A 460 -5.34 -21.16 -1.24
N LEU A 461 -4.03 -20.94 -1.32
CA LEU A 461 -3.12 -21.55 -2.27
C LEU A 461 -2.20 -22.49 -1.48
N GLU A 462 -2.57 -23.77 -1.46
CA GLU A 462 -1.73 -24.86 -0.94
C GLU A 462 -0.56 -25.04 -1.89
N ASN A 463 0.66 -24.81 -1.44
CA ASN A 463 1.84 -25.16 -2.20
C ASN A 463 2.01 -26.68 -2.06
N THR A 464 2.41 -27.33 -3.16
CA THR A 464 2.64 -28.78 -3.18
C THR A 464 4.08 -29.07 -3.60
N GLY A 465 4.97 -28.15 -3.23
CA GLY A 465 6.35 -28.07 -3.64
C GLY A 465 6.61 -27.39 -5.00
N ASN A 466 7.83 -26.86 -5.13
CA ASN A 466 8.35 -26.23 -6.35
C ASN A 466 7.43 -25.13 -6.94
N PHE A 467 6.80 -24.33 -6.09
CA PHE A 467 5.85 -23.26 -6.49
C PHE A 467 4.63 -23.78 -7.27
N THR A 468 4.22 -25.02 -7.01
CA THR A 468 3.02 -25.61 -7.61
C THR A 468 1.86 -25.46 -6.64
N PHE A 469 1.01 -24.46 -6.88
CA PHE A 469 -0.09 -24.14 -5.97
C PHE A 469 -1.43 -24.73 -6.41
N GLN A 470 -2.17 -25.32 -5.46
CA GLN A 470 -3.54 -25.78 -5.59
C GLN A 470 -4.51 -24.78 -4.94
N PRO A 471 -5.36 -24.08 -5.72
CA PRO A 471 -6.25 -23.07 -5.17
C PRO A 471 -7.56 -23.66 -4.63
N SER A 472 -7.97 -23.17 -3.46
CA SER A 472 -9.28 -23.42 -2.86
C SER A 472 -9.92 -22.12 -2.37
N VAL A 473 -11.25 -22.12 -2.24
CA VAL A 473 -12.07 -21.00 -1.75
C VAL A 473 -12.91 -21.44 -0.56
N LEU A 474 -13.49 -20.49 0.16
CA LEU A 474 -14.37 -20.78 1.29
C LEU A 474 -15.68 -21.47 0.85
N GLN A 475 -16.27 -22.22 1.76
CA GLN A 475 -17.61 -22.77 1.58
C GLN A 475 -18.67 -21.65 1.55
N HIS A 476 -18.52 -20.63 2.40
CA HIS A 476 -19.37 -19.43 2.40
C HIS A 476 -18.62 -18.21 1.82
N ALA A 477 -18.06 -18.35 0.61
CA ALA A 477 -17.17 -17.35 0.01
C ALA A 477 -17.73 -15.94 -0.13
N THR A 478 -19.06 -15.79 -0.28
CA THR A 478 -19.72 -14.48 -0.38
C THR A 478 -20.26 -13.95 0.96
N ALA A 479 -19.91 -14.58 2.09
CA ALA A 479 -20.37 -14.16 3.42
C ALA A 479 -19.92 -12.73 3.78
N GLY A 480 -18.82 -12.25 3.23
CA GLY A 480 -18.33 -10.89 3.46
C GLY A 480 -17.58 -10.35 2.26
N ARG A 481 -17.19 -9.08 2.35
CA ARG A 481 -16.32 -8.42 1.39
C ARG A 481 -15.00 -8.11 2.08
N TRP A 482 -14.05 -9.02 1.99
CA TRP A 482 -12.85 -9.02 2.80
C TRP A 482 -11.88 -7.90 2.39
N LEU A 483 -11.62 -6.96 3.30
CA LEU A 483 -10.70 -5.84 3.10
C LEU A 483 -9.37 -6.04 3.84
N VAL A 484 -9.44 -6.61 5.04
CA VAL A 484 -8.29 -6.81 5.93
C VAL A 484 -8.19 -8.26 6.38
N MET A 485 -6.97 -8.72 6.62
CA MET A 485 -6.66 -10.09 7.02
C MET A 485 -5.42 -10.12 7.92
N ASP A 486 -5.43 -10.98 8.94
CA ASP A 486 -4.27 -11.27 9.77
C ASP A 486 -4.19 -12.77 10.09
N THR A 487 -3.01 -13.23 10.48
CA THR A 487 -2.73 -14.63 10.79
C THR A 487 -2.07 -14.76 12.16
N GLY A 488 -2.30 -15.88 12.82
CA GLY A 488 -1.76 -16.15 14.15
C GLY A 488 -2.48 -17.29 14.85
N ASP A 489 -1.75 -18.02 15.68
CA ASP A 489 -2.21 -19.13 16.52
C ASP A 489 -3.13 -18.64 17.67
N ILE A 490 -4.45 -18.53 17.42
CA ILE A 490 -5.39 -17.89 18.36
C ILE A 490 -5.70 -18.77 19.57
N ASP A 491 -5.73 -20.09 19.39
CA ASP A 491 -6.00 -21.06 20.44
C ASP A 491 -4.75 -21.71 21.04
N GLN A 492 -3.56 -21.44 20.50
CA GLN A 492 -2.25 -21.89 20.97
C GLN A 492 -2.04 -23.40 20.83
N ASP A 493 -2.54 -23.99 19.74
CA ASP A 493 -2.31 -25.41 19.43
C ASP A 493 -1.06 -25.65 18.56
N GLY A 494 -0.45 -24.57 18.07
CA GLY A 494 0.79 -24.57 17.30
C GLY A 494 0.59 -24.71 15.79
N ASP A 495 -0.60 -24.47 15.27
CA ASP A 495 -0.82 -24.12 13.86
C ASP A 495 -1.24 -22.64 13.70
N GLN A 496 -1.44 -22.17 12.46
CA GLN A 496 -1.76 -20.77 12.21
C GLN A 496 -3.21 -20.63 11.73
N ASP A 497 -3.98 -19.84 12.45
CA ASP A 497 -5.32 -19.41 12.04
C ASP A 497 -5.29 -18.15 11.18
N ILE A 498 -6.42 -17.86 10.55
CA ILE A 498 -6.61 -16.67 9.72
C ILE A 498 -7.88 -15.94 10.18
N VAL A 499 -7.81 -14.63 10.36
CA VAL A 499 -8.99 -13.78 10.58
C VAL A 499 -9.19 -12.82 9.43
N LEU A 500 -10.43 -12.70 8.94
CA LEU A 500 -10.85 -11.79 7.89
C LEU A 500 -11.75 -10.70 8.46
N GLY A 501 -11.59 -9.47 7.96
CA GLY A 501 -12.47 -8.33 8.26
C GLY A 501 -13.14 -7.80 7.00
N SER A 502 -14.45 -7.58 7.09
CA SER A 502 -15.32 -7.22 5.98
C SER A 502 -15.58 -5.71 5.92
N TYR A 503 -15.55 -5.15 4.71
CA TYR A 503 -15.90 -3.74 4.46
C TYR A 503 -16.83 -3.67 3.24
N THR A 504 -18.11 -3.41 3.47
CA THR A 504 -19.14 -3.53 2.41
C THR A 504 -19.50 -2.18 1.77
N HIS A 505 -18.96 -1.08 2.30
CA HIS A 505 -19.16 0.26 1.76
C HIS A 505 -18.12 0.48 0.67
N SER A 506 -18.50 0.65 -0.59
CA SER A 506 -17.50 0.68 -1.66
C SER A 506 -17.68 1.83 -2.63
N PRO A 507 -16.58 2.45 -3.07
CA PRO A 507 -16.64 3.37 -4.21
C PRO A 507 -16.83 2.64 -5.54
N THR A 508 -16.66 1.31 -5.60
CA THR A 508 -16.77 0.54 -6.85
C THR A 508 -18.14 -0.13 -6.98
N PRO A 509 -18.65 -0.31 -8.21
CA PRO A 509 -19.88 -1.08 -8.44
C PRO A 509 -19.77 -2.50 -7.89
N VAL A 510 -20.86 -2.99 -7.30
CA VAL A 510 -21.05 -4.37 -6.85
C VAL A 510 -22.44 -4.82 -7.32
N PRO A 511 -22.63 -6.09 -7.71
CA PRO A 511 -23.97 -6.61 -7.98
C PRO A 511 -24.94 -6.37 -6.82
N GLU A 512 -26.14 -5.89 -7.13
CA GLU A 512 -27.16 -5.53 -6.13
C GLU A 512 -27.51 -6.70 -5.20
N LEU A 513 -27.56 -7.92 -5.74
CA LEU A 513 -27.83 -9.14 -4.96
C LEU A 513 -26.80 -9.39 -3.86
N LEU A 514 -25.51 -9.18 -4.15
CA LEU A 514 -24.44 -9.33 -3.15
C LEU A 514 -24.53 -8.23 -2.09
N GLN A 515 -24.84 -7.00 -2.51
CA GLN A 515 -25.04 -5.90 -1.57
C GLN A 515 -26.20 -6.17 -0.60
N GLN A 516 -27.33 -6.67 -1.12
CA GLN A 516 -28.48 -7.07 -0.31
C GLN A 516 -28.14 -8.24 0.63
N GLN A 517 -27.41 -9.25 0.13
CA GLN A 517 -26.94 -10.38 0.93
C GLN A 517 -26.08 -9.90 2.11
N TRP A 518 -25.10 -9.03 1.88
CA TRP A 518 -24.26 -8.50 2.95
C TRP A 518 -25.03 -7.64 3.96
N GLN A 519 -26.04 -6.88 3.50
CA GLN A 519 -26.88 -6.09 4.39
C GLN A 519 -27.76 -6.95 5.31
N GLN A 520 -28.17 -8.15 4.87
CA GLN A 520 -29.08 -9.02 5.61
C GLN A 520 -28.36 -10.11 6.41
N HIS A 521 -27.27 -10.63 5.86
CA HIS A 521 -26.60 -11.86 6.32
C HIS A 521 -25.07 -11.77 6.28
N GLY A 522 -24.50 -10.59 6.03
CA GLY A 522 -23.06 -10.41 5.93
C GLY A 522 -22.35 -10.65 7.26
N ALA A 523 -21.20 -11.32 7.20
CA ALA A 523 -20.27 -11.43 8.30
C ALA A 523 -19.33 -10.24 8.31
N GLY A 524 -19.17 -9.62 9.47
CA GLY A 524 -18.16 -8.58 9.68
C GLY A 524 -16.76 -9.12 9.88
N ILE A 525 -16.69 -10.23 10.61
CA ILE A 525 -15.46 -10.93 10.95
C ILE A 525 -15.70 -12.40 10.63
N LEU A 526 -14.69 -13.06 10.06
CA LEU A 526 -14.67 -14.52 9.88
C LEU A 526 -13.33 -15.04 10.39
N LEU A 527 -13.37 -15.96 11.35
CA LEU A 527 -12.20 -16.72 11.79
C LEU A 527 -12.15 -18.04 11.02
N LEU A 528 -11.04 -18.32 10.36
CA LEU A 528 -10.72 -19.60 9.74
C LEU A 528 -9.78 -20.31 10.70
N LYS A 529 -10.34 -21.21 11.50
CA LYS A 529 -9.58 -22.03 12.43
C LYS A 529 -8.84 -23.12 11.68
N ASN A 530 -7.55 -23.23 11.89
CA ASN A 530 -6.79 -24.34 11.33
C ASN A 530 -7.01 -25.58 12.20
N LYS A 531 -7.24 -26.73 11.54
CA LYS A 531 -7.66 -27.97 12.20
C LYS A 531 -6.55 -29.00 12.28
N LEU A 532 -5.33 -28.64 11.88
CA LEU A 532 -4.24 -29.59 11.75
C LEU A 532 -3.89 -30.24 13.10
N LYS A 533 -4.01 -29.48 14.19
CA LYS A 533 -3.62 -29.91 15.55
C LYS A 533 -4.75 -30.07 16.57
N GLU A 534 -6.02 -30.09 16.11
CA GLU A 534 -7.22 -30.23 16.96
C GLU A 534 -7.31 -31.48 17.87
#